data_AF-A0ABD7JR60-F1
#
_entry.id   AF-A0ABD7JR60-F1
#
_cell.length_a   1.000
_cell.length_b   1.000
_cell.length_c   1.000
_cell.angle_alpha   90.00
_cell.angle_beta   90.00
_cell.angle_gamma   90.00
#
_symmetry.space_group_name_H-M   'P 1'
#
loop_
_entity.id
_entity.type
_entity.pdbx_description
1 polymer ?
#
loop_
_entity_poly.entity_id
_entity_poly.type
_entity_poly.pdbx_seq_one_letter_code
_entity_poly.pdbx_strand_id
1 'polypeptide(L)'
;MALPDLLIRSPDGSDALRSEPLARLDLRRFLYVGAVNHRAQQALQKIDRGELGDPQLERIELLLAIKNEIVTRLVSGQSRHSVPHYIATLTHFLRFLDDNQKSFSFDQLEANYLEFAERLFIAANKKRATLNRNSAYGRAVILSALFGSILNIPTTVRLVNRTRLKPFPRAKKSVNRTVEKQSLEATFKQGNFLVDLVSGLSIEAVHGPLPLIIPMRPGLVEHDQVQLYAGLSELEWPSTPKDQWTLHEKQRYRNAMRLRRSMRDIKGKGGARRWRLVNLRVQAEFLIFLAQTGINLTQAKELKRGTLKYKPLGDSWQVRCYKRRKGGEVSFQVYKSYKPFLENYRSFISYFFPESESLFPLFDLNGQNESATKTGLTSFVLIRSLLTGYAIPWVTPRELR
;
A
#
# COMPACT_ATOMS: atom_id res chain seq x y z
N MET A 1 -24.60 19.95 -30.80
CA MET A 1 -23.64 20.69 -29.96
C MET A 1 -22.55 19.71 -29.53
N ALA A 2 -21.27 19.99 -29.74
CA ALA A 2 -20.19 19.08 -29.32
C ALA A 2 -20.03 19.13 -27.80
N LEU A 3 -20.02 17.97 -27.12
CA LEU A 3 -19.79 17.92 -25.68
C LEU A 3 -18.34 18.32 -25.37
N PRO A 4 -18.09 19.08 -24.29
CA PRO A 4 -16.74 19.52 -23.95
C PRO A 4 -15.88 18.36 -23.43
N ASP A 5 -14.56 18.52 -23.51
CA ASP A 5 -13.64 17.54 -22.94
C ASP A 5 -13.76 17.52 -21.41
N LEU A 6 -14.27 16.41 -20.88
CA LEU A 6 -14.46 16.16 -19.46
C LEU A 6 -13.46 15.13 -18.91
N LEU A 7 -12.41 14.79 -19.66
CA LEU A 7 -11.34 13.91 -19.21
C LEU A 7 -10.34 14.68 -18.33
N ILE A 8 -10.06 14.16 -17.13
CA ILE A 8 -8.99 14.66 -16.27
C ILE A 8 -7.65 14.08 -16.73
N ARG A 9 -6.70 14.96 -17.09
CA ARG A 9 -5.36 14.58 -17.55
C ARG A 9 -4.29 15.09 -16.58
N SER A 10 -3.15 14.39 -16.51
CA SER A 10 -1.99 14.90 -15.79
C SER A 10 -1.35 16.03 -16.59
N PRO A 11 -0.92 17.14 -15.96
CA PRO A 11 -0.27 18.26 -16.66
C PRO A 11 1.02 17.88 -17.42
N ASP A 12 1.67 16.80 -17.03
CA ASP A 12 2.99 16.35 -17.51
C ASP A 12 2.95 15.03 -18.30
N GLY A 13 1.76 14.50 -18.64
CA GLY A 13 1.61 13.25 -19.40
C GLY A 13 2.14 11.97 -18.72
N SER A 14 2.51 12.05 -17.44
CA SER A 14 3.25 11.01 -16.71
C SER A 14 2.39 9.85 -16.18
N ASP A 15 3.06 8.72 -15.90
CA ASP A 15 2.49 7.38 -15.58
C ASP A 15 1.53 7.30 -14.38
N ALA A 16 1.51 8.27 -13.47
CA ALA A 16 0.80 8.11 -12.19
C ALA A 16 -0.74 8.13 -12.30
N LEU A 17 -1.30 8.69 -13.38
CA LEU A 17 -2.72 8.50 -13.72
C LEU A 17 -2.93 7.34 -14.71
N ARG A 18 -1.87 6.82 -15.36
CA ARG A 18 -1.97 5.71 -16.33
C ARG A 18 -2.29 4.37 -15.67
N SER A 19 -2.04 4.22 -14.36
CA SER A 19 -2.46 3.03 -13.61
C SER A 19 -3.97 2.99 -13.34
N GLU A 20 -4.68 4.11 -13.45
CA GLU A 20 -6.14 4.14 -13.37
C GLU A 20 -6.73 3.95 -14.77
N PRO A 21 -7.77 3.12 -14.93
CA PRO A 21 -8.49 3.03 -16.19
C PRO A 21 -8.96 4.42 -16.62
N LEU A 22 -8.66 4.84 -17.86
CA LEU A 22 -9.05 6.15 -18.42
C LEU A 22 -10.53 6.48 -18.18
N ALA A 23 -11.40 5.46 -18.27
CA ALA A 23 -12.83 5.59 -17.99
C ALA A 23 -13.16 6.14 -16.60
N ARG A 24 -12.34 5.89 -15.58
CA ARG A 24 -12.56 6.45 -14.22
C ARG A 24 -12.30 7.95 -14.17
N LEU A 25 -11.33 8.44 -14.94
CA LEU A 25 -10.94 9.86 -15.01
C LEU A 25 -11.85 10.69 -15.92
N ASP A 26 -12.69 10.02 -16.69
CA ASP A 26 -13.63 10.64 -17.62
C ASP A 26 -14.94 11.02 -16.92
N LEU A 27 -15.18 12.33 -16.76
CA LEU A 27 -16.38 12.84 -16.11
C LEU A 27 -17.61 12.86 -17.03
N ARG A 28 -17.51 12.51 -18.33
CA ARG A 28 -18.65 12.48 -19.26
C ARG A 28 -19.81 11.64 -18.76
N ARG A 29 -19.52 10.55 -18.05
CA ARG A 29 -20.55 9.69 -17.46
C ARG A 29 -21.48 10.43 -16.49
N PHE A 30 -21.03 11.51 -15.87
CA PHE A 30 -21.82 12.29 -14.93
C PHE A 30 -22.86 13.20 -15.60
N LEU A 31 -22.80 13.36 -16.92
CA LEU A 31 -23.84 14.03 -17.70
C LEU A 31 -25.13 13.21 -17.78
N TYR A 32 -25.08 11.89 -17.58
CA TYR A 32 -26.22 11.01 -17.81
C TYR A 32 -26.80 10.52 -16.48
N VAL A 33 -28.11 10.64 -16.32
CA VAL A 33 -28.82 10.14 -15.13
C VAL A 33 -28.68 8.62 -15.06
N GLY A 34 -28.37 8.10 -13.88
CA GLY A 34 -28.25 6.66 -13.65
C GLY A 34 -26.93 6.03 -14.10
N ALA A 35 -26.07 6.73 -14.83
CA ALA A 35 -24.76 6.22 -15.24
C ALA A 35 -23.87 5.90 -14.03
N VAL A 36 -24.06 6.60 -12.91
CA VAL A 36 -23.38 6.39 -11.61
C VAL A 36 -23.70 5.03 -10.97
N ASN A 37 -24.71 4.31 -11.46
CA ASN A 37 -25.06 2.96 -10.99
C ASN A 37 -24.26 1.86 -11.70
N HIS A 38 -23.50 2.21 -12.73
CA HIS A 38 -22.64 1.30 -13.48
C HIS A 38 -21.16 1.52 -13.16
N ARG A 39 -20.33 0.52 -13.43
CA ARG A 39 -18.87 0.70 -13.41
C ARG A 39 -18.48 1.69 -14.50
N ALA A 40 -17.47 2.53 -14.26
CA ALA A 40 -17.12 3.64 -15.16
C ALA A 40 -16.98 3.23 -16.64
N GLN A 41 -16.30 2.11 -16.93
CA GLN A 41 -16.16 1.58 -18.29
C GLN A 41 -17.51 1.18 -18.90
N GLN A 42 -18.36 0.50 -18.13
CA GLN A 42 -19.69 0.08 -18.59
C GLN A 42 -20.59 1.29 -18.83
N ALA A 43 -20.51 2.30 -17.96
CA ALA A 43 -21.27 3.54 -18.13
C ALA A 43 -20.93 4.23 -19.46
N LEU A 44 -19.64 4.36 -19.79
CA LEU A 44 -19.22 4.95 -21.08
C LEU A 44 -19.68 4.10 -22.27
N GLN A 45 -19.56 2.78 -22.21
CA GLN A 45 -20.05 1.90 -23.27
C GLN A 45 -21.56 2.04 -23.51
N LYS A 46 -22.34 2.18 -22.43
CA LYS A 46 -23.78 2.43 -22.52
C LYS A 46 -24.11 3.79 -23.11
N ILE A 47 -23.33 4.81 -22.78
CA ILE A 47 -23.44 6.16 -23.38
C ILE A 47 -23.18 6.09 -24.88
N ASP A 48 -22.11 5.43 -25.29
CA ASP A 48 -21.75 5.29 -26.71
C ASP A 48 -22.82 4.52 -27.52
N ARG A 49 -23.60 3.66 -26.84
CA ARG A 49 -24.74 2.92 -27.42
C ARG A 49 -26.08 3.64 -27.32
N GLY A 50 -26.15 4.81 -26.66
CA GLY A 50 -27.40 5.54 -26.45
C GLY A 50 -28.36 4.93 -25.42
N GLU A 51 -27.89 4.00 -24.57
CA GLU A 51 -28.73 3.25 -23.62
C GLU A 51 -29.10 4.06 -22.34
N LEU A 52 -28.48 5.21 -22.12
CA LEU A 52 -28.66 6.04 -20.90
C LEU A 52 -29.45 7.34 -21.15
N GLY A 53 -30.11 7.44 -22.32
CA GLY A 53 -30.88 8.62 -22.70
C GLY A 53 -30.01 9.83 -23.02
N ASP A 54 -30.61 11.01 -22.97
CA ASP A 54 -29.95 12.27 -23.34
C ASP A 54 -29.07 12.83 -22.21
N PRO A 55 -27.94 13.50 -22.56
CA PRO A 55 -27.10 14.16 -21.58
C PRO A 55 -27.82 15.35 -20.93
N GLN A 56 -27.69 15.45 -19.62
CA GLN A 56 -28.16 16.59 -18.82
C GLN A 56 -27.21 17.77 -19.01
N LEU A 57 -27.54 18.65 -19.96
CA LEU A 57 -26.68 19.78 -20.35
C LEU A 57 -26.43 20.77 -19.21
N GLU A 58 -27.37 20.92 -18.27
CA GLU A 58 -27.21 21.75 -17.06
C GLU A 58 -25.98 21.36 -16.22
N ARG A 59 -25.53 20.10 -16.30
CA ARG A 59 -24.39 19.59 -15.51
C ARG A 59 -23.03 20.03 -16.06
N ILE A 60 -22.98 20.50 -17.31
CA ILE A 60 -21.73 20.73 -18.04
C ILE A 60 -20.85 21.76 -17.32
N GLU A 61 -21.43 22.90 -16.95
CA GLU A 61 -20.68 24.01 -16.39
C GLU A 61 -19.98 23.61 -15.08
N LEU A 62 -20.72 22.93 -14.20
CA LEU A 62 -20.20 22.49 -12.92
C LEU A 62 -19.20 21.34 -13.06
N LEU A 63 -19.41 20.41 -14.00
CA LEU A 63 -18.44 19.34 -14.29
C LEU A 63 -17.13 19.91 -14.84
N LEU A 64 -17.19 20.96 -15.66
CA LEU A 64 -16.00 21.67 -16.12
C LEU A 64 -15.27 22.37 -14.97
N ALA A 65 -16.00 23.05 -14.09
CA ALA A 65 -15.41 23.67 -12.90
C ALA A 65 -14.73 22.63 -11.99
N ILE A 66 -15.35 21.47 -11.80
CA ILE A 66 -14.76 20.35 -11.05
C ILE A 66 -13.51 19.81 -11.74
N LYS A 67 -13.55 19.59 -13.06
CA LYS A 67 -12.37 19.14 -13.82
C LYS A 67 -11.22 20.14 -13.63
N ASN A 68 -11.49 21.42 -13.84
CA ASN A 68 -10.49 22.48 -13.74
C ASN A 68 -9.90 22.57 -12.34
N GLU A 69 -10.73 22.52 -11.29
CA GLU A 69 -10.27 22.54 -9.91
C GLU A 69 -9.39 21.32 -9.57
N ILE A 70 -9.74 20.12 -10.05
CA ILE A 70 -8.90 18.92 -9.85
C ILE A 70 -7.56 19.07 -10.57
N VAL A 71 -7.57 19.58 -11.81
CA VAL A 71 -6.34 19.84 -12.58
C VAL A 71 -5.47 20.90 -11.90
N THR A 72 -6.06 21.99 -11.41
CA THR A 72 -5.35 23.04 -10.65
C THR A 72 -4.67 22.45 -9.40
N ARG A 73 -5.35 21.59 -8.64
CA ARG A 73 -4.75 20.89 -7.49
C ARG A 73 -3.55 20.05 -7.90
N LEU A 74 -3.64 19.35 -9.03
CA LEU A 74 -2.54 18.53 -9.56
C LEU A 74 -1.34 19.40 -9.94
N VAL A 75 -1.56 20.54 -10.62
CA VAL A 75 -0.51 21.50 -10.96
C VAL A 75 0.15 22.07 -9.71
N SER A 76 -0.65 22.40 -8.68
CA SER A 76 -0.19 22.89 -7.39
C SER A 76 0.50 21.83 -6.50
N GLY A 77 0.72 20.63 -7.01
CA GLY A 77 1.50 19.57 -6.35
C GLY A 77 0.72 18.73 -5.33
N GLN A 78 -0.62 18.73 -5.38
CA GLN A 78 -1.42 17.77 -4.61
C GLN A 78 -1.21 16.33 -5.10
N SER A 79 -1.42 15.37 -4.20
CA SER A 79 -1.21 13.96 -4.50
C SER A 79 -2.14 13.47 -5.61
N ARG A 80 -1.56 12.83 -6.64
CA ARG A 80 -2.32 12.17 -7.72
C ARG A 80 -3.18 11.02 -7.21
N HIS A 81 -2.77 10.38 -6.11
CA HIS A 81 -3.56 9.32 -5.45
C HIS A 81 -4.87 9.83 -4.84
N SER A 82 -5.04 11.14 -4.68
CA SER A 82 -6.28 11.75 -4.17
C SER A 82 -7.36 11.87 -5.24
N VAL A 83 -7.02 11.89 -6.53
CA VAL A 83 -7.98 12.07 -7.64
C VAL A 83 -9.03 10.95 -7.68
N PRO A 84 -8.67 9.65 -7.59
CA PRO A 84 -9.68 8.60 -7.54
C PRO A 84 -10.63 8.73 -6.35
N HIS A 85 -10.16 9.23 -5.20
CA HIS A 85 -10.99 9.47 -4.02
C HIS A 85 -11.99 10.61 -4.23
N TYR A 86 -11.58 11.70 -4.90
CA TYR A 86 -12.48 12.79 -5.27
C TYR A 86 -13.59 12.30 -6.19
N ILE A 87 -13.22 11.57 -7.24
CA ILE A 87 -14.17 11.03 -8.23
C ILE A 87 -15.11 9.98 -7.60
N ALA A 88 -14.60 9.11 -6.73
CA ALA A 88 -15.43 8.14 -6.02
C ALA A 88 -16.44 8.83 -5.10
N THR A 89 -16.02 9.89 -4.40
CA THR A 89 -16.89 10.68 -3.53
C THR A 89 -17.94 11.45 -4.35
N LEU A 90 -17.55 12.04 -5.49
CA LEU A 90 -18.47 12.71 -6.41
C LEU A 90 -19.51 11.74 -6.99
N THR A 91 -19.11 10.50 -7.31
CA THR A 91 -20.06 9.45 -7.74
C THR A 91 -21.15 9.20 -6.69
N HIS A 92 -20.80 9.19 -5.41
CA HIS A 92 -21.79 9.02 -4.33
C HIS A 92 -22.72 10.22 -4.21
N PHE A 93 -22.21 11.43 -4.41
CA PHE A 93 -23.01 12.66 -4.40
C PHE A 93 -23.99 12.69 -5.57
N LEU A 94 -23.52 12.43 -6.80
CA LEU A 94 -24.39 12.42 -7.97
C LEU A 94 -25.42 11.29 -7.92
N ARG A 95 -25.08 10.11 -7.38
CA ARG A 95 -26.09 9.09 -7.11
C ARG A 95 -27.18 9.58 -6.17
N PHE A 96 -26.82 10.34 -5.14
CA PHE A 96 -27.82 10.96 -4.27
C PHE A 96 -28.70 11.95 -5.04
N LEU A 97 -28.13 12.77 -5.92
CA LEU A 97 -28.93 13.71 -6.71
C LEU A 97 -29.86 12.97 -7.67
N ASP A 98 -29.36 11.97 -8.39
CA ASP A 98 -30.15 11.14 -9.30
C ASP A 98 -31.30 10.42 -8.55
N ASP A 99 -31.00 9.78 -7.41
CA ASP A 99 -31.99 9.06 -6.58
C ASP A 99 -33.11 9.99 -6.07
N ASN A 100 -32.84 11.29 -5.92
CA ASN A 100 -33.76 12.28 -5.35
C ASN A 100 -34.21 13.33 -6.38
N GLN A 101 -33.95 13.10 -7.67
CA GLN A 101 -34.31 13.97 -8.78
C GLN A 101 -33.89 15.44 -8.58
N LYS A 102 -32.67 15.66 -8.05
CA LYS A 102 -32.11 16.99 -7.79
C LYS A 102 -31.24 17.46 -8.95
N SER A 103 -31.37 18.73 -9.31
CA SER A 103 -30.53 19.38 -10.34
C SER A 103 -29.07 19.46 -9.88
N PHE A 104 -28.12 19.32 -10.80
CA PHE A 104 -26.70 19.48 -10.53
C PHE A 104 -26.15 20.71 -11.25
N SER A 105 -26.45 21.87 -10.66
CA SER A 105 -26.09 23.21 -11.13
C SER A 105 -25.39 24.01 -10.03
N PHE A 106 -24.81 25.17 -10.37
CA PHE A 106 -24.18 26.07 -9.40
C PHE A 106 -25.15 26.56 -8.33
N ASP A 107 -26.34 27.00 -8.73
CA ASP A 107 -27.35 27.58 -7.83
C ASP A 107 -27.79 26.61 -6.74
N GLN A 108 -27.87 25.32 -7.08
CA GLN A 108 -28.32 24.28 -6.16
C GLN A 108 -27.17 23.57 -5.45
N LEU A 109 -25.91 23.84 -5.81
CA LEU A 109 -24.77 23.05 -5.34
C LEU A 109 -24.62 23.06 -3.82
N GLU A 110 -24.73 24.25 -3.21
CA GLU A 110 -24.61 24.38 -1.76
C GLU A 110 -25.77 23.67 -1.04
N ALA A 111 -27.01 23.93 -1.44
CA ALA A 111 -28.20 23.32 -0.83
C ALA A 111 -28.15 21.79 -0.94
N ASN A 112 -27.84 21.27 -2.13
CA ASN A 112 -27.69 19.85 -2.38
C ASN A 112 -26.56 19.21 -1.56
N TYR A 113 -25.43 19.91 -1.41
CA TYR A 113 -24.34 19.46 -0.55
C TYR A 113 -24.78 19.32 0.91
N LEU A 114 -25.51 20.31 1.45
CA LEU A 114 -25.98 20.29 2.83
C LEU A 114 -26.96 19.13 3.07
N GLU A 115 -27.87 18.89 2.13
CA GLU A 115 -28.81 17.77 2.21
C GLU A 115 -28.11 16.41 2.08
N PHE A 116 -27.10 16.32 1.21
CA PHE A 116 -26.26 15.13 1.13
C PHE A 116 -25.51 14.86 2.44
N ALA A 117 -24.93 15.91 3.06
CA ALA A 117 -24.24 15.79 4.33
C ALA A 117 -25.20 15.34 5.45
N GLU A 118 -26.44 15.81 5.42
CA GLU A 118 -27.50 15.38 6.32
C GLU A 118 -27.87 13.90 6.11
N ARG A 119 -28.02 13.45 4.86
CA ARG A 119 -28.21 12.02 4.53
C ARG A 119 -27.06 11.17 5.08
N LEU A 120 -25.82 11.62 4.92
CA LEU A 120 -24.63 10.93 5.45
C LEU A 120 -24.66 10.85 6.98
N PHE A 121 -25.05 11.94 7.66
CA PHE A 121 -25.19 11.98 9.11
C PHE A 121 -26.23 10.99 9.61
N ILE A 122 -27.42 10.98 9.01
CA ILE A 122 -28.50 10.05 9.37
C ILE A 122 -28.04 8.61 9.13
N ALA A 123 -27.47 8.32 7.96
CA ALA A 123 -27.02 6.97 7.60
C ALA A 123 -25.95 6.43 8.54
N ALA A 124 -25.01 7.28 8.98
CA ALA A 124 -23.94 6.88 9.88
C ALA A 124 -24.35 6.74 11.36
N ASN A 125 -25.54 7.20 11.72
CA ASN A 125 -26.08 7.16 13.09
C ASN A 125 -27.20 6.12 13.28
N LYS A 126 -27.56 5.36 12.25
CA LYS A 126 -28.52 4.24 12.38
C LYS A 126 -27.96 3.16 13.32
N LYS A 127 -28.84 2.50 14.10
CA LYS A 127 -28.46 1.39 15.01
C LYS A 127 -27.69 0.26 14.31
N ARG A 128 -27.99 0.00 13.03
CA ARG A 128 -27.27 -0.94 12.16
C ARG A 128 -26.72 -0.21 10.93
N ALA A 129 -25.87 0.79 11.16
CA ALA A 129 -25.29 1.58 10.10
C ALA A 129 -24.28 0.77 9.27
N THR A 130 -24.47 0.75 7.95
CA THR A 130 -23.47 0.21 6.99
C THR A 130 -22.38 1.24 6.68
N LEU A 131 -22.67 2.53 6.87
CA LEU A 131 -21.73 3.62 6.69
C LEU A 131 -21.12 4.01 8.04
N ASN A 132 -19.79 3.93 8.16
CA ASN A 132 -19.12 4.37 9.38
C ASN A 132 -19.05 5.92 9.44
N ARG A 133 -19.07 6.47 10.67
CA ARG A 133 -19.05 7.93 10.93
C ARG A 133 -17.81 8.63 10.36
N ASN A 134 -16.65 7.98 10.39
CA ASN A 134 -15.41 8.52 9.83
C ASN A 134 -15.46 8.70 8.31
N SER A 135 -16.02 7.71 7.61
CA SER A 135 -16.21 7.71 6.17
C SER A 135 -17.27 8.75 5.78
N ALA A 136 -18.35 8.88 6.57
CA ALA A 136 -19.34 9.93 6.37
C ALA A 136 -18.70 11.33 6.45
N TYR A 137 -17.96 11.61 7.53
CA TYR A 137 -17.24 12.86 7.69
C TYR A 137 -16.19 13.07 6.60
N GLY A 138 -15.40 12.04 6.26
CA GLY A 138 -14.38 12.10 5.22
C GLY A 138 -14.94 12.46 3.85
N ARG A 139 -16.09 11.87 3.47
CA ARG A 139 -16.79 12.22 2.22
C ARG A 139 -17.24 13.68 2.21
N ALA A 140 -17.83 14.15 3.30
CA ALA A 140 -18.29 15.54 3.42
C ALA A 140 -17.11 16.53 3.35
N VAL A 141 -16.00 16.25 4.02
CA VAL A 141 -14.79 17.10 3.97
C VAL A 141 -14.23 17.20 2.55
N ILE A 142 -14.17 16.07 1.83
CA ILE A 142 -13.67 16.05 0.44
C ILE A 142 -14.52 16.96 -0.46
N LEU A 143 -15.84 16.81 -0.43
CA LEU A 143 -16.74 17.62 -1.25
C LEU A 143 -16.76 19.08 -0.78
N SER A 144 -16.74 19.33 0.52
CA SER A 144 -16.67 20.69 1.07
C SER A 144 -15.43 21.44 0.59
N ALA A 145 -14.28 20.77 0.48
CA ALA A 145 -13.07 21.39 -0.03
C ALA A 145 -13.15 21.62 -1.54
N LEU A 146 -13.75 20.69 -2.30
CA LEU A 146 -13.91 20.81 -3.75
C LEU A 146 -14.90 21.92 -4.12
N PHE A 147 -16.13 21.83 -3.61
CA PHE A 147 -17.20 22.79 -3.87
C PHE A 147 -16.90 24.15 -3.23
N GLY A 148 -16.24 24.18 -2.08
CA GLY A 148 -15.80 25.44 -1.47
C GLY A 148 -14.86 26.24 -2.37
N SER A 149 -13.93 25.58 -3.08
CA SER A 149 -13.07 26.26 -4.06
C SER A 149 -13.88 26.80 -5.24
N ILE A 150 -14.76 25.96 -5.80
CA ILE A 150 -15.60 26.29 -6.96
C ILE A 150 -16.56 27.46 -6.66
N LEU A 151 -17.12 27.49 -5.45
CA LEU A 151 -18.03 28.54 -4.99
C LEU A 151 -17.30 29.73 -4.34
N ASN A 152 -15.96 29.75 -4.36
CA ASN A 152 -15.13 30.78 -3.71
C ASN A 152 -15.45 30.98 -2.21
N ILE A 153 -15.82 29.92 -1.51
CA ILE A 153 -16.10 29.94 -0.07
C ILE A 153 -14.77 29.92 0.70
N PRO A 154 -14.51 30.90 1.58
CA PRO A 154 -13.27 30.95 2.35
C PRO A 154 -13.07 29.71 3.24
N THR A 155 -11.80 29.32 3.41
CA THR A 155 -11.44 28.12 4.20
C THR A 155 -11.81 28.21 5.68
N THR A 156 -12.10 29.40 6.20
CA THR A 156 -12.58 29.63 7.57
C THR A 156 -14.04 29.24 7.76
N VAL A 157 -14.86 29.33 6.69
CA VAL A 157 -16.31 29.08 6.71
C VAL A 157 -16.72 27.95 5.76
N ARG A 158 -15.91 26.89 5.73
CA ARG A 158 -16.11 25.70 4.90
C ARG A 158 -17.51 25.11 5.05
N LEU A 159 -18.06 24.60 3.96
CA LEU A 159 -19.37 23.96 3.93
C LEU A 159 -19.52 22.85 4.99
N VAL A 160 -18.49 22.03 5.24
CA VAL A 160 -18.56 20.98 6.28
C VAL A 160 -18.83 21.53 7.69
N ASN A 161 -18.38 22.76 7.99
CA ASN A 161 -18.61 23.40 9.29
C ASN A 161 -20.09 23.80 9.49
N ARG A 162 -20.86 23.90 8.39
CA ARG A 162 -22.30 24.18 8.38
C ARG A 162 -23.15 22.91 8.56
N THR A 163 -22.52 21.76 8.84
CA THR A 163 -23.19 20.46 8.94
C THR A 163 -23.10 19.87 10.36
N ARG A 164 -23.92 18.87 10.64
CA ARG A 164 -23.88 18.08 11.89
C ARG A 164 -22.80 17.01 11.89
N LEU A 165 -22.11 16.79 10.77
CA LEU A 165 -20.98 15.86 10.70
C LEU A 165 -19.78 16.47 11.41
N LYS A 166 -19.36 15.87 12.52
CA LYS A 166 -18.19 16.29 13.29
C LYS A 166 -16.99 15.40 13.00
N PRO A 167 -15.76 15.96 13.03
CA PRO A 167 -14.57 15.15 13.02
C PRO A 167 -14.65 14.19 14.20
N PHE A 168 -14.48 12.90 13.93
CA PHE A 168 -14.37 11.94 15.01
C PHE A 168 -13.08 12.27 15.78
N PRO A 169 -13.15 12.52 17.09
CA PRO A 169 -11.95 12.74 17.87
C PRO A 169 -11.08 11.50 17.70
N ARG A 170 -9.87 11.68 17.16
CA ARG A 170 -8.84 10.66 17.34
C ARG A 170 -8.76 10.51 18.85
N ALA A 171 -9.06 9.32 19.38
CA ALA A 171 -8.83 9.07 20.79
C ALA A 171 -7.41 9.57 21.08
N LYS A 172 -7.27 10.54 21.99
CA LYS A 172 -5.98 10.81 22.62
C LYS A 172 -5.60 9.43 23.15
N LYS A 173 -4.55 8.84 22.59
CA LYS A 173 -4.05 7.53 23.00
C LYS A 173 -3.53 7.69 24.44
N SER A 174 -4.41 7.70 25.44
CA SER A 174 -4.07 7.21 26.76
C SER A 174 -4.26 5.70 26.68
N VAL A 175 -3.30 5.04 26.05
CA VAL A 175 -3.26 3.58 26.02
C VAL A 175 -2.99 3.16 27.46
N ASN A 176 -3.88 2.34 28.02
CA ASN A 176 -3.76 1.84 29.39
C ASN A 176 -2.35 1.21 29.58
N ARG A 177 -1.69 1.43 30.72
CA ARG A 177 -0.27 1.05 30.95
C ARG A 177 0.02 -0.43 30.60
N THR A 178 -0.95 -1.30 30.84
CA THR A 178 -0.88 -2.73 30.52
C THR A 178 -0.86 -3.00 29.01
N VAL A 179 -1.64 -2.26 28.23
CA VAL A 179 -1.71 -2.38 26.77
C VAL A 179 -0.44 -1.81 26.13
N GLU A 180 0.12 -0.75 26.71
CA GLU A 180 1.41 -0.20 26.28
C GLU A 180 2.55 -1.20 26.54
N LYS A 181 2.58 -1.84 27.71
CA LYS A 181 3.55 -2.90 28.03
C LYS A 181 3.45 -4.10 27.08
N GLN A 182 2.23 -4.57 26.79
CA GLN A 182 2.00 -5.66 25.83
C GLN A 182 2.42 -5.28 24.40
N SER A 183 2.16 -4.03 23.98
CA SER A 183 2.59 -3.51 22.68
C SER A 183 4.11 -3.42 22.57
N LEU A 184 4.81 -3.04 23.65
CA LEU A 184 6.27 -2.99 23.68
C LEU A 184 6.86 -4.39 23.62
N GLU A 185 6.34 -5.35 24.38
CA GLU A 185 6.79 -6.74 24.33
C GLU A 185 6.62 -7.35 22.93
N ALA A 186 5.46 -7.14 22.30
CA ALA A 186 5.22 -7.58 20.93
C ALA A 186 6.19 -6.93 19.94
N THR A 187 6.48 -5.64 20.11
CA THR A 187 7.43 -4.89 19.28
C THR A 187 8.85 -5.42 19.44
N PHE A 188 9.29 -5.70 20.67
CA PHE A 188 10.60 -6.29 20.93
C PHE A 188 10.71 -7.71 20.38
N LYS A 189 9.68 -8.55 20.54
CA LYS A 189 9.64 -9.91 19.98
C LYS A 189 9.75 -9.89 18.46
N GLN A 190 8.93 -9.07 17.78
CA GLN A 190 9.02 -8.92 16.33
C GLN A 190 10.37 -8.34 15.90
N GLY A 191 10.88 -7.31 16.59
CA GLY A 191 12.17 -6.69 16.28
C GLY A 191 13.34 -7.69 16.37
N ASN A 192 13.43 -8.43 17.49
CA ASN A 192 14.44 -9.46 17.69
C ASN A 192 14.34 -10.56 16.62
N PHE A 193 13.12 -11.01 16.32
CA PHE A 193 12.89 -12.01 15.29
C PHE A 193 13.36 -11.55 13.92
N LEU A 194 13.06 -10.30 13.53
CA LEU A 194 13.50 -9.75 12.26
C LEU A 194 15.03 -9.64 12.18
N VAL A 195 15.69 -9.26 13.27
CA VAL A 195 17.16 -9.16 13.34
C VAL A 195 17.82 -10.53 13.19
N ASP A 196 17.33 -11.54 13.92
CA ASP A 196 17.87 -12.90 13.83
C ASP A 196 17.59 -13.50 12.43
N LEU A 197 16.40 -13.23 11.88
CA LEU A 197 16.00 -13.64 10.53
C LEU A 197 16.93 -13.07 9.44
N VAL A 198 17.22 -11.76 9.47
CA VAL A 198 18.12 -11.16 8.46
C VAL A 198 19.56 -11.66 8.60
N SER A 199 19.98 -11.96 9.83
CA SER A 199 21.32 -12.50 10.12
C SER A 199 21.50 -13.91 9.54
N GLY A 200 20.46 -14.74 9.55
CA GLY A 200 20.48 -16.07 8.94
C GLY A 200 20.27 -16.11 7.42
N LEU A 201 19.79 -15.01 6.81
CA LEU A 201 19.50 -14.93 5.38
C LEU A 201 20.68 -14.37 4.57
N SER A 202 21.87 -14.93 4.72
CA SER A 202 23.05 -14.55 3.94
C SER A 202 22.96 -14.94 2.45
N ILE A 203 23.88 -14.45 1.62
CA ILE A 203 23.97 -14.84 0.20
C ILE A 203 24.18 -16.36 0.09
N GLU A 204 25.09 -16.88 0.92
CA GLU A 204 25.44 -18.29 1.02
C GLU A 204 24.25 -19.12 1.47
N ALA A 205 23.50 -18.65 2.48
CA ALA A 205 22.31 -19.31 3.00
C ALA A 205 21.20 -19.42 1.94
N VAL A 206 20.99 -18.38 1.13
CA VAL A 206 20.02 -18.40 0.03
C VAL A 206 20.36 -19.48 -1.01
N HIS A 207 21.66 -19.70 -1.27
CA HIS A 207 22.14 -20.72 -2.21
C HIS A 207 22.37 -22.09 -1.57
N GLY A 208 22.37 -22.18 -0.25
CA GLY A 208 22.69 -23.39 0.53
C GLY A 208 21.60 -24.47 0.48
N PRO A 209 21.77 -25.57 1.22
CA PRO A 209 20.78 -26.64 1.26
C PRO A 209 19.46 -26.19 1.91
N LEU A 210 18.37 -26.91 1.63
CA LEU A 210 17.05 -26.67 2.22
C LEU A 210 16.58 -27.88 3.06
N PRO A 211 15.80 -27.68 4.13
CA PRO A 211 15.36 -26.39 4.67
C PRO A 211 16.53 -25.56 5.20
N LEU A 212 16.44 -24.25 5.04
CA LEU A 212 17.37 -23.32 5.66
C LEU A 212 16.99 -23.20 7.13
N ILE A 213 17.89 -23.57 8.03
CA ILE A 213 17.73 -23.47 9.47
C ILE A 213 18.39 -22.17 9.93
N ILE A 214 17.60 -21.28 10.52
CA ILE A 214 18.05 -20.02 11.06
C ILE A 214 17.98 -20.10 12.59
N PRO A 215 19.12 -20.02 13.30
CA PRO A 215 19.10 -19.96 14.75
C PRO A 215 18.45 -18.66 15.21
N MET A 216 17.61 -18.77 16.23
CA MET A 216 16.95 -17.66 16.89
C MET A 216 17.50 -17.52 18.31
N ARG A 217 17.35 -16.34 18.91
CA ARG A 217 17.72 -16.15 20.31
C ARG A 217 16.93 -17.11 21.23
N PRO A 218 17.55 -17.60 22.33
CA PRO A 218 16.89 -18.48 23.28
C PRO A 218 15.55 -17.95 23.78
N GLY A 219 14.52 -18.78 23.71
CA GLY A 219 13.17 -18.47 24.16
C GLY A 219 12.38 -17.52 23.25
N LEU A 220 12.90 -17.16 22.07
CA LEU A 220 12.19 -16.31 21.12
C LEU A 220 11.14 -17.08 20.32
N VAL A 221 11.46 -18.33 19.94
CA VAL A 221 10.57 -19.25 19.22
C VAL A 221 10.76 -20.66 19.76
N GLU A 222 9.81 -21.54 19.47
CA GLU A 222 9.93 -22.96 19.80
C GLU A 222 11.19 -23.57 19.15
N HIS A 223 11.95 -24.33 19.94
CA HIS A 223 13.23 -24.94 19.56
C HIS A 223 14.34 -23.97 19.13
N ASP A 224 14.21 -22.67 19.41
CA ASP A 224 15.21 -21.64 19.11
C ASP A 224 15.69 -21.61 17.65
N GLN A 225 14.83 -22.04 16.71
CA GLN A 225 15.18 -22.09 15.29
C GLN A 225 13.97 -21.88 14.39
N VAL A 226 14.22 -21.29 13.22
CA VAL A 226 13.25 -21.17 12.13
C VAL A 226 13.69 -21.99 10.92
N GLN A 227 12.75 -22.70 10.31
CA GLN A 227 12.99 -23.49 9.12
C GLN A 227 12.31 -22.86 7.89
N LEU A 228 13.10 -22.58 6.86
CA LEU A 228 12.61 -21.99 5.61
C LEU A 228 12.80 -22.93 4.44
N TYR A 229 11.69 -23.29 3.79
CA TYR A 229 11.66 -24.30 2.74
C TYR A 229 11.71 -23.73 1.31
N ALA A 230 11.80 -22.41 1.16
CA ALA A 230 11.80 -21.73 -0.15
C ALA A 230 10.64 -22.17 -1.08
N GLY A 231 9.45 -22.41 -0.53
CA GLY A 231 8.27 -22.85 -1.29
C GLY A 231 8.20 -24.35 -1.59
N LEU A 232 9.12 -25.15 -1.06
CA LEU A 232 8.94 -26.61 -0.95
C LEU A 232 8.03 -26.92 0.26
N SER A 233 7.31 -28.03 0.19
CA SER A 233 6.61 -28.58 1.36
C SER A 233 7.61 -29.22 2.33
N GLU A 234 7.25 -29.26 3.60
CA GLU A 234 7.89 -30.13 4.58
C GLU A 234 7.81 -31.59 4.14
N LEU A 235 8.82 -32.38 4.50
CA LEU A 235 8.90 -33.78 4.13
C LEU A 235 8.42 -34.65 5.26
N GLU A 236 7.32 -35.36 5.02
CA GLU A 236 6.92 -36.51 5.81
C GLU A 236 7.28 -37.77 5.03
N TRP A 237 8.08 -38.64 5.66
CA TRP A 237 8.50 -39.90 5.08
C TRP A 237 7.82 -41.06 5.80
N PRO A 238 7.49 -42.15 5.09
CA PRO A 238 7.00 -43.37 5.72
C PRO A 238 7.97 -43.87 6.79
N SER A 239 7.45 -44.36 7.91
CA SER A 239 8.25 -44.97 8.99
C SER A 239 8.91 -46.30 8.57
N THR A 240 8.54 -46.84 7.41
CA THR A 240 9.10 -48.09 6.88
C THR A 240 10.56 -47.89 6.44
N PRO A 241 11.43 -48.90 6.66
CA PRO A 241 12.81 -48.88 6.18
C PRO A 241 12.93 -48.60 4.67
N LYS A 242 13.96 -47.82 4.27
CA LYS A 242 14.14 -47.34 2.87
C LYS A 242 14.26 -48.45 1.84
N ASP A 243 14.79 -49.60 2.23
CA ASP A 243 14.89 -50.82 1.43
C ASP A 243 13.50 -51.32 1.01
N GLN A 244 12.51 -51.21 1.90
CA GLN A 244 11.11 -51.61 1.69
C GLN A 244 10.28 -50.58 0.92
N TRP A 245 10.85 -49.41 0.60
CA TRP A 245 10.14 -48.40 -0.17
C TRP A 245 9.88 -48.86 -1.61
N THR A 246 8.69 -48.52 -2.10
CA THR A 246 8.32 -48.67 -3.50
C THR A 246 9.24 -47.84 -4.40
N LEU A 247 9.30 -48.20 -5.70
CA LEU A 247 10.05 -47.43 -6.70
C LEU A 247 9.61 -45.96 -6.75
N HIS A 248 8.30 -45.72 -6.61
CA HIS A 248 7.72 -44.37 -6.60
C HIS A 248 8.20 -43.56 -5.39
N GLU A 249 8.23 -44.13 -4.19
CA GLU A 249 8.73 -43.45 -2.97
C GLU A 249 10.22 -43.16 -3.07
N LYS A 250 11.02 -44.11 -3.55
CA LYS A 250 12.46 -43.92 -3.82
C LYS A 250 12.69 -42.81 -4.84
N GLN A 251 11.85 -42.69 -5.87
CA GLN A 251 11.94 -41.62 -6.87
C GLN A 251 11.53 -40.26 -6.29
N ARG A 252 10.43 -40.21 -5.54
CA ARG A 252 9.95 -39.01 -4.84
C ARG A 252 11.01 -38.48 -3.87
N TYR A 253 11.65 -39.36 -3.11
CA TYR A 253 12.76 -39.02 -2.21
C TYR A 253 13.96 -38.44 -2.96
N ARG A 254 14.42 -39.12 -4.02
CA ARG A 254 15.54 -38.63 -4.85
C ARG A 254 15.25 -37.25 -5.44
N ASN A 255 14.04 -37.05 -5.97
CA ASN A 255 13.59 -35.76 -6.49
C ASN A 255 13.55 -34.68 -5.39
N ALA A 256 12.98 -35.00 -4.23
CA ALA A 256 12.89 -34.09 -3.09
C ALA A 256 14.27 -33.67 -2.56
N MET A 257 15.21 -34.61 -2.47
CA MET A 257 16.58 -34.34 -2.05
C MET A 257 17.34 -33.54 -3.11
N ARG A 258 17.15 -33.83 -4.40
CA ARG A 258 17.75 -33.06 -5.50
C ARG A 258 17.36 -31.59 -5.44
N LEU A 259 16.08 -31.29 -5.20
CA LEU A 259 15.57 -29.91 -5.09
C LEU A 259 16.08 -29.16 -3.86
N ARG A 260 16.56 -29.88 -2.84
CA ARG A 260 17.08 -29.35 -1.58
C ARG A 260 18.59 -29.15 -1.55
N ARG A 261 19.31 -29.58 -2.59
CA ARG A 261 20.76 -29.35 -2.68
C ARG A 261 21.06 -27.87 -2.85
N SER A 262 22.28 -27.48 -2.51
CA SER A 262 22.81 -26.15 -2.80
C SER A 262 22.73 -25.86 -4.30
N MET A 263 22.20 -24.70 -4.66
CA MET A 263 22.03 -24.29 -6.06
C MET A 263 22.30 -22.79 -6.21
N ARG A 264 23.04 -22.45 -7.27
CA ARG A 264 23.26 -21.05 -7.66
C ARG A 264 22.01 -20.41 -8.24
N ASP A 265 21.19 -21.16 -8.96
CA ASP A 265 19.94 -20.62 -9.50
C ASP A 265 18.92 -20.41 -8.39
N ILE A 266 18.29 -19.24 -8.42
CA ILE A 266 17.21 -18.85 -7.51
C ILE A 266 15.83 -18.90 -8.17
N LYS A 267 15.76 -19.07 -9.50
CA LYS A 267 14.55 -19.07 -10.32
C LYS A 267 13.92 -20.47 -10.31
N GLY A 268 12.66 -20.55 -9.90
CA GLY A 268 12.01 -21.82 -9.54
C GLY A 268 10.94 -22.31 -10.51
N LYS A 269 11.24 -22.50 -11.81
CA LYS A 269 10.34 -23.30 -12.67
C LYS A 269 10.56 -24.78 -12.36
N GLY A 270 9.65 -25.38 -11.59
CA GLY A 270 9.70 -26.80 -11.22
C GLY A 270 10.67 -27.15 -10.09
N GLY A 271 11.19 -26.15 -9.35
CA GLY A 271 12.13 -26.34 -8.25
C GLY A 271 11.92 -25.38 -7.07
N ALA A 272 12.87 -25.36 -6.13
CA ALA A 272 12.82 -24.49 -4.96
C ALA A 272 12.82 -23.01 -5.37
N ARG A 273 11.86 -22.25 -4.85
CA ARG A 273 11.67 -20.82 -5.15
C ARG A 273 12.53 -19.96 -4.22
N ARG A 274 13.86 -20.08 -4.34
CA ARG A 274 14.84 -19.41 -3.44
C ARG A 274 14.75 -17.89 -3.48
N TRP A 275 14.27 -17.29 -4.58
CA TRP A 275 13.92 -15.87 -4.63
C TRP A 275 12.95 -15.41 -3.53
N ARG A 276 12.14 -16.33 -2.96
CA ARG A 276 11.28 -16.04 -1.80
C ARG A 276 12.09 -15.73 -0.55
N LEU A 277 13.25 -16.36 -0.36
CA LEU A 277 14.16 -16.08 0.75
C LEU A 277 14.77 -14.67 0.62
N VAL A 278 15.15 -14.29 -0.61
CA VAL A 278 15.63 -12.94 -0.91
C VAL A 278 14.54 -11.90 -0.61
N ASN A 279 13.32 -12.13 -1.09
CA ASN A 279 12.18 -11.25 -0.82
C ASN A 279 11.84 -11.17 0.67
N LEU A 280 11.99 -12.27 1.41
CA LEU A 280 11.79 -12.32 2.85
C LEU A 280 12.82 -11.45 3.57
N ARG A 281 14.10 -11.58 3.21
CA ARG A 281 15.16 -10.73 3.77
C ARG A 281 14.89 -9.25 3.48
N VAL A 282 14.58 -8.89 2.24
CA VAL A 282 14.27 -7.50 1.88
C VAL A 282 13.07 -6.96 2.68
N GLN A 283 12.02 -7.75 2.87
CA GLN A 283 10.87 -7.35 3.68
C GLN A 283 11.24 -7.13 5.15
N ALA A 284 12.07 -8.01 5.72
CA ALA A 284 12.52 -7.88 7.11
C ALA A 284 13.40 -6.64 7.30
N GLU A 285 14.39 -6.44 6.41
CA GLU A 285 15.25 -5.26 6.39
C GLU A 285 14.44 -3.97 6.23
N PHE A 286 13.39 -3.98 5.41
CA PHE A 286 12.49 -2.85 5.26
C PHE A 286 11.73 -2.53 6.56
N LEU A 287 11.24 -3.53 7.29
CA LEU A 287 10.57 -3.33 8.58
C LEU A 287 11.54 -2.80 9.64
N ILE A 288 12.76 -3.35 9.71
CA ILE A 288 13.82 -2.84 10.60
C ILE A 288 14.13 -1.39 10.24
N PHE A 289 14.30 -1.08 8.96
CA PHE A 289 14.58 0.27 8.48
C PHE A 289 13.48 1.25 8.89
N LEU A 290 12.20 0.88 8.76
CA LEU A 290 11.08 1.71 9.22
C LEU A 290 11.13 1.96 10.72
N ALA A 291 11.41 0.93 11.52
CA ALA A 291 11.52 1.04 12.98
C ALA A 291 12.69 1.94 13.41
N GLN A 292 13.82 1.87 12.70
CA GLN A 292 15.02 2.65 13.03
C GLN A 292 14.94 4.12 12.58
N THR A 293 14.20 4.42 11.53
CA THR A 293 14.21 5.77 10.90
C THR A 293 12.93 6.57 11.11
N GLY A 294 11.83 5.93 11.52
CA GLY A 294 10.53 6.58 11.69
C GLY A 294 9.88 7.09 10.40
N ILE A 295 10.52 6.89 9.24
CA ILE A 295 10.05 7.40 7.95
C ILE A 295 8.73 6.73 7.54
N ASN A 296 7.87 7.44 6.81
CA ASN A 296 6.64 6.86 6.31
C ASN A 296 6.91 5.69 5.33
N LEU A 297 6.13 4.62 5.43
CA LEU A 297 6.21 3.42 4.57
C LEU A 297 6.23 3.75 3.06
N THR A 298 5.34 4.63 2.60
CA THR A 298 5.26 5.01 1.18
C THR A 298 6.53 5.74 0.74
N GLN A 299 7.12 6.55 1.62
CA GLN A 299 8.37 7.23 1.34
C GLN A 299 9.56 6.26 1.33
N ALA A 300 9.61 5.31 2.28
CA ALA A 300 10.66 4.29 2.33
C ALA A 300 10.67 3.41 1.07
N LYS A 301 9.48 3.06 0.56
CA LYS A 301 9.30 2.22 -0.62
C LYS A 301 9.89 2.85 -1.90
N GLU A 302 9.96 4.18 -1.96
CA GLU A 302 10.50 4.94 -3.09
C GLU A 302 11.98 5.27 -2.96
N LEU A 303 12.64 4.85 -1.88
CA LEU A 303 14.07 5.12 -1.68
C LEU A 303 14.93 4.43 -2.74
N LYS A 304 15.89 5.18 -3.26
CA LYS A 304 16.90 4.69 -4.20
C LYS A 304 18.21 4.38 -3.47
N ARG A 305 19.04 3.52 -4.07
CA ARG A 305 20.36 3.12 -3.56
C ARG A 305 21.43 4.22 -3.56
N GLY A 306 21.14 5.36 -4.20
CA GLY A 306 22.10 6.44 -4.45
C GLY A 306 22.89 6.84 -3.21
N THR A 307 23.99 7.57 -3.41
CA THR A 307 24.99 7.83 -2.36
C THR A 307 24.35 8.38 -1.08
N LEU A 308 24.29 7.53 -0.05
CA LEU A 308 23.84 7.90 1.28
C LEU A 308 24.92 8.82 1.86
N LYS A 309 24.63 10.12 1.96
CA LYS A 309 25.54 11.05 2.63
C LYS A 309 25.23 11.01 4.12
N TYR A 310 26.22 10.58 4.90
CA TYR A 310 26.13 10.51 6.36
C TYR A 310 26.72 11.79 6.96
N LYS A 311 25.93 12.54 7.71
CA LYS A 311 26.40 13.65 8.54
C LYS A 311 26.27 13.26 10.01
N PRO A 312 27.34 13.30 10.81
CA PRO A 312 27.26 12.94 12.23
C PRO A 312 26.37 13.94 12.99
N LEU A 313 25.50 13.44 13.85
CA LEU A 313 24.62 14.23 14.72
C LEU A 313 24.49 13.53 16.09
N GLY A 314 25.40 13.85 17.01
CA GLY A 314 25.46 13.19 18.33
C GLY A 314 25.65 11.68 18.18
N ASP A 315 24.69 10.89 18.69
CA ASP A 315 24.67 9.41 18.60
C ASP A 315 23.95 8.84 17.37
N SER A 316 23.56 9.73 16.46
CA SER A 316 22.89 9.38 15.22
C SER A 316 23.66 9.91 14.01
N TRP A 317 23.39 9.34 12.85
CA TRP A 317 23.77 9.86 11.54
C TRP A 317 22.53 10.48 10.89
N GLN A 318 22.62 11.72 10.45
CA GLN A 318 21.68 12.27 9.49
C GLN A 318 22.05 11.72 8.10
N VAL A 319 21.21 10.86 7.56
CA VAL A 319 21.36 10.28 6.22
C VAL A 319 20.52 11.10 5.25
N ARG A 320 21.17 11.73 4.27
CA ARG A 320 20.49 12.47 3.20
C ARG A 320 20.38 11.61 1.96
N CYS A 321 19.17 11.44 1.44
CA CYS A 321 18.91 10.85 0.13
C CYS A 321 18.19 11.86 -0.78
N TYR A 322 18.64 11.97 -2.03
CA TYR A 322 18.16 12.98 -2.97
C TYR A 322 16.87 12.52 -3.68
N LYS A 323 15.79 13.32 -3.62
CA LYS A 323 14.55 13.10 -4.38
C LYS A 323 14.55 13.90 -5.69
N ARG A 324 14.33 13.24 -6.82
CA ARG A 324 14.30 13.88 -8.15
C ARG A 324 13.04 14.71 -8.47
N ARG A 325 11.98 14.66 -7.64
CA ARG A 325 10.68 15.29 -7.98
C ARG A 325 10.42 16.65 -7.30
N LYS A 326 11.30 17.13 -6.41
CA LYS A 326 11.10 18.43 -5.74
C LYS A 326 12.38 19.10 -5.22
N GLY A 327 13.54 18.87 -5.85
CA GLY A 327 14.81 19.51 -5.44
C GLY A 327 15.13 19.41 -3.93
N GLY A 328 14.56 18.42 -3.25
CA GLY A 328 14.51 18.37 -1.79
C GLY A 328 15.21 17.12 -1.29
N GLU A 329 16.21 17.32 -0.43
CA GLU A 329 16.85 16.25 0.31
C GLU A 329 15.86 15.66 1.30
N VAL A 330 15.68 14.34 1.30
CA VAL A 330 15.08 13.65 2.44
C VAL A 330 16.22 13.31 3.38
N SER A 331 16.24 13.98 4.52
CA SER A 331 17.09 13.58 5.62
C SER A 331 16.30 12.70 6.58
N PHE A 332 16.80 11.50 6.86
CA PHE A 332 16.33 10.68 7.97
C PHE A 332 17.49 10.43 8.94
N GLN A 333 17.18 10.27 10.22
CA GLN A 333 18.18 9.96 11.24
C GLN A 333 18.28 8.45 11.40
N VAL A 334 19.50 7.96 11.60
CA VAL A 334 19.82 6.56 11.81
C VAL A 334 20.75 6.45 13.00
N TYR A 335 20.48 5.58 13.97
CA TYR A 335 21.41 5.33 15.07
C TYR A 335 22.75 4.77 14.56
N LYS A 336 23.87 5.17 15.18
CA LYS A 336 25.22 4.68 14.81
C LYS A 336 25.30 3.14 14.72
N SER A 337 24.59 2.44 15.61
CA SER A 337 24.54 0.98 15.68
C SER A 337 23.84 0.31 14.49
N TYR A 338 22.98 1.02 13.75
CA TYR A 338 22.27 0.45 12.59
C TYR A 338 23.08 0.52 11.29
N LYS A 339 24.12 1.37 11.24
CA LYS A 339 24.93 1.56 10.02
C LYS A 339 25.51 0.24 9.46
N PRO A 340 26.13 -0.65 10.27
CA PRO A 340 26.68 -1.91 9.76
C PRO A 340 25.61 -2.83 9.15
N PHE A 341 24.40 -2.86 9.72
CA PHE A 341 23.28 -3.65 9.18
C PHE A 341 22.85 -3.13 7.81
N LEU A 342 22.73 -1.81 7.66
CA LEU A 342 22.37 -1.20 6.38
C LEU A 342 23.44 -1.42 5.31
N GLU A 343 24.72 -1.40 5.66
CA GLU A 343 25.82 -1.71 4.73
C GLU A 343 25.81 -3.18 4.32
N ASN A 344 25.60 -4.10 5.27
CA ASN A 344 25.46 -5.54 4.96
C ASN A 344 24.28 -5.80 4.02
N TYR A 345 23.14 -5.14 4.26
CA TYR A 345 21.98 -5.19 3.39
C TYR A 345 22.28 -4.67 1.98
N ARG A 346 23.03 -3.58 1.85
CA ARG A 346 23.44 -3.04 0.54
C ARG A 346 24.27 -4.05 -0.25
N SER A 347 25.22 -4.72 0.38
CA SER A 347 25.98 -5.80 -0.26
C SER A 347 25.09 -6.95 -0.73
N PHE A 348 24.11 -7.33 0.10
CA PHE A 348 23.14 -8.38 -0.25
C PHE A 348 22.30 -8.03 -1.48
N ILE A 349 21.75 -6.81 -1.56
CA ILE A 349 20.93 -6.41 -2.72
C ILE A 349 21.77 -6.10 -3.95
N SER A 350 23.02 -5.67 -3.80
CA SER A 350 23.96 -5.53 -4.93
C SER A 350 24.24 -6.87 -5.59
N TYR A 351 24.28 -7.96 -4.82
CA TYR A 351 24.45 -9.31 -5.35
C TYR A 351 23.20 -9.82 -6.10
N PHE A 352 22.01 -9.74 -5.48
CA PHE A 352 20.78 -10.30 -6.09
C PHE A 352 20.09 -9.39 -7.11
N PHE A 353 20.33 -8.08 -7.05
CA PHE A 353 19.71 -7.08 -7.90
C PHE A 353 20.75 -6.05 -8.36
N PRO A 354 21.77 -6.42 -9.14
CA PRO A 354 22.87 -5.51 -9.51
C PRO A 354 22.37 -4.24 -10.20
N GLU A 355 21.44 -4.39 -11.14
CA GLU A 355 20.91 -3.28 -11.97
C GLU A 355 19.80 -2.45 -11.30
N SER A 356 19.37 -2.81 -10.09
CA SER A 356 18.26 -2.10 -9.45
C SER A 356 18.71 -0.76 -8.86
N GLU A 357 18.00 0.31 -9.21
CA GLU A 357 18.16 1.60 -8.54
C GLU A 357 17.49 1.64 -7.16
N SER A 358 16.63 0.66 -6.83
CA SER A 358 15.81 0.65 -5.62
C SER A 358 16.60 0.20 -4.39
N LEU A 359 16.40 0.89 -3.26
CA LEU A 359 16.97 0.46 -1.98
C LEU A 359 16.30 -0.83 -1.47
N PHE A 360 14.99 -0.99 -1.70
CA PHE A 360 14.23 -2.19 -1.30
C PHE A 360 13.61 -2.90 -2.52
N PRO A 361 14.41 -3.56 -3.37
CA PRO A 361 13.92 -4.28 -4.55
C PRO A 361 13.29 -5.62 -4.14
N LEU A 362 12.24 -6.04 -4.84
CA LEU A 362 11.64 -7.37 -4.67
C LEU A 362 11.58 -8.08 -6.01
N PHE A 363 11.74 -9.39 -6.02
CA PHE A 363 11.40 -10.21 -7.19
C PHE A 363 9.88 -10.27 -7.38
N ASP A 364 9.46 -10.38 -8.64
CA ASP A 364 8.09 -10.68 -9.03
C ASP A 364 7.65 -12.09 -8.58
N LEU A 365 6.39 -12.45 -8.87
CA LEU A 365 5.81 -13.74 -8.48
C LEU A 365 6.54 -14.95 -9.11
N ASN A 366 7.34 -14.72 -10.15
CA ASN A 366 8.04 -15.76 -10.90
C ASN A 366 9.54 -15.81 -10.56
N GLY A 367 10.05 -14.87 -9.76
CA GLY A 367 11.48 -14.75 -9.48
C GLY A 367 12.31 -14.26 -10.67
N GLN A 368 11.67 -13.74 -11.72
CA GLN A 368 12.37 -13.47 -12.98
C GLN A 368 12.86 -12.04 -13.09
N ASN A 369 12.03 -11.09 -12.69
CA ASN A 369 12.29 -9.66 -12.79
C ASN A 369 12.06 -8.96 -11.44
N GLU A 370 12.52 -7.71 -11.33
CA GLU A 370 12.11 -6.84 -10.23
C GLU A 370 10.60 -6.53 -10.35
N SER A 371 9.90 -6.63 -9.22
CA SER A 371 8.49 -6.32 -9.10
C SER A 371 8.26 -4.81 -9.29
N ALA A 372 7.57 -4.44 -10.37
CA ALA A 372 7.20 -3.06 -10.63
C ALA A 372 6.29 -2.45 -9.53
N THR A 373 5.39 -3.26 -8.95
CA THR A 373 4.40 -2.78 -7.98
C THR A 373 4.89 -2.84 -6.54
N LYS A 374 5.90 -3.68 -6.25
CA LYS A 374 6.48 -3.91 -4.91
C LYS A 374 5.40 -4.10 -3.83
N THR A 375 4.34 -4.84 -4.14
CA THR A 375 3.19 -5.07 -3.22
C THR A 375 3.61 -5.83 -1.97
N GLY A 376 4.68 -6.63 -2.03
CA GLY A 376 5.26 -7.31 -0.87
C GLY A 376 5.71 -6.37 0.26
N LEU A 377 6.08 -5.12 -0.04
CA LEU A 377 6.42 -4.09 0.95
C LEU A 377 5.20 -3.37 1.54
N THR A 378 3.99 -3.80 1.19
CA THR A 378 2.74 -3.28 1.75
C THR A 378 1.93 -4.36 2.46
N SER A 379 1.86 -5.57 1.89
CA SER A 379 1.05 -6.65 2.45
C SER A 379 1.80 -7.53 3.45
N PHE A 380 3.13 -7.62 3.33
CA PHE A 380 4.02 -8.43 4.18
C PHE A 380 3.55 -9.88 4.37
N VAL A 381 2.91 -10.48 3.36
CA VAL A 381 2.29 -11.82 3.48
C VAL A 381 3.28 -12.88 3.95
N LEU A 382 4.52 -12.85 3.46
CA LEU A 382 5.56 -13.83 3.84
C LEU A 382 5.96 -13.68 5.32
N ILE A 383 6.27 -12.44 5.75
CA ILE A 383 6.64 -12.16 7.15
C ILE A 383 5.47 -12.48 8.08
N ARG A 384 4.25 -12.07 7.73
CA ARG A 384 3.05 -12.32 8.55
C ARG A 384 2.79 -13.80 8.72
N SER A 385 2.83 -14.57 7.62
CA SER A 385 2.67 -16.03 7.67
C SER A 385 3.73 -16.69 8.54
N LEU A 386 4.98 -16.21 8.46
CA LEU A 386 6.09 -16.74 9.23
C LEU A 386 5.94 -16.44 10.73
N LEU A 387 5.66 -15.18 11.10
CA LEU A 387 5.42 -14.78 12.48
C LEU A 387 4.27 -15.55 13.11
N THR A 388 3.15 -15.71 12.39
CA THR A 388 2.01 -16.51 12.85
C THR A 388 2.40 -17.97 13.06
N GLY A 389 3.22 -18.56 12.18
CA GLY A 389 3.69 -19.94 12.32
C GLY A 389 4.54 -20.18 13.57
N TYR A 390 5.23 -19.16 14.07
CA TYR A 390 6.06 -19.22 15.29
C TYR A 390 5.41 -18.50 16.49
N ALA A 391 4.09 -18.30 16.46
CA ALA A 391 3.33 -17.64 17.52
C ALA A 391 3.82 -16.23 17.93
N ILE A 392 4.44 -15.50 16.99
CA ILE A 392 4.87 -14.11 17.21
C ILE A 392 3.76 -13.14 16.76
N PRO A 393 3.34 -12.19 17.62
CA PRO A 393 2.35 -11.18 17.24
C PRO A 393 2.85 -10.29 16.10
N TRP A 394 1.97 -10.02 15.12
CA TRP A 394 2.26 -9.06 14.06
C TRP A 394 2.01 -7.62 14.52
N VAL A 395 3.09 -6.84 14.57
CA VAL A 395 3.09 -5.40 14.80
C VAL A 395 3.18 -4.70 13.44
N THR A 396 2.25 -3.79 13.19
CA THR A 396 2.15 -3.12 11.89
C THR A 396 3.28 -2.11 11.67
N PRO A 397 3.63 -1.76 10.43
CA PRO A 397 4.60 -0.69 10.13
C PRO A 397 4.21 0.70 10.69
N ARG A 398 2.96 0.88 11.10
CA ARG A 398 2.50 2.10 11.78
C ARG A 398 2.77 2.07 13.27
N GLU A 399 2.81 0.89 13.88
CA GLU A 399 3.10 0.69 15.30
C GLU A 399 4.59 0.53 15.56
N LEU A 400 5.37 0.11 14.56
CA LEU A 400 6.84 0.07 14.61
C LEU A 400 7.50 1.47 14.58
N ARG A 401 6.77 2.51 14.17
CA ARG A 401 7.22 3.91 14.10
C ARG A 401 6.54 4.72 15.18
#